data_AF-A0A316EYP9-F1
#
_entry.id   AF-A0A316EYP9-F1
#
_cell.length_a   1.000
_cell.length_b   1.000
_cell.length_c   1.000
_cell.angle_alpha   90.00
_cell.angle_beta   90.00
_cell.angle_gamma   90.00
#
_symmetry.space_group_name_H-M   'P 1'
#
loop_
_entity.id
_entity.type
_entity.pdbx_description
1 polymer ?
#
loop_
_entity_poly.entity_id
_entity_poly.type
_entity_poly.pdbx_seq_one_letter_code
_entity_poly.pdbx_strand_id
1 'polypeptide(L)'
;MPTSKQVEYMYILNYQLAQGEKDFNAIVERLSADGYKDALVGMGRMGRLTLELTCRSCDAEQMMVGIQSVIDRAAPTAKFLSWMRRDKPSASWRWPLWAAMRR
;
A
#
# COMPACT_ATOMS: atom_id res chain seq x y z
N MET A 1 -19.49 25.52 -8.36
CA MET A 1 -19.10 24.19 -7.85
C MET A 1 -17.65 23.97 -8.24
N PRO A 2 -16.68 23.84 -7.33
CA PRO A 2 -15.34 23.44 -7.74
C PRO A 2 -15.44 22.02 -8.27
N THR A 3 -15.17 21.82 -9.57
CA THR A 3 -14.86 20.52 -10.14
C THR A 3 -13.54 20.08 -9.53
N SER A 4 -13.60 19.40 -8.37
CA SER A 4 -12.42 18.91 -7.69
C SER A 4 -11.72 17.91 -8.61
N LYS A 5 -10.58 18.34 -9.17
CA LYS A 5 -9.78 17.54 -10.09
C LYS A 5 -9.19 16.38 -9.29
N GLN A 6 -9.73 15.18 -9.52
CA GLN A 6 -9.15 13.95 -8.97
C GLN A 6 -7.89 13.61 -9.75
N VAL A 7 -6.79 13.37 -9.03
CA VAL A 7 -5.51 12.94 -9.58
C VAL A 7 -5.23 11.53 -9.09
N GLU A 8 -4.69 10.70 -9.96
CA GLU A 8 -4.24 9.36 -9.61
C GLU A 8 -2.88 9.45 -8.91
N TYR A 9 -2.82 8.90 -7.71
CA TYR A 9 -1.61 8.84 -6.90
C TYR A 9 -1.25 7.39 -6.67
N MET A 10 0.05 7.11 -6.72
CA MET A 10 0.61 5.84 -6.29
C MET A 10 1.33 6.04 -4.96
N TYR A 11 0.99 5.20 -4.00
CA TYR A 11 1.53 5.20 -2.66
C TYR A 11 2.25 3.89 -2.39
N ILE A 12 3.43 3.99 -1.79
CA ILE A 12 4.19 2.84 -1.31
C ILE A 12 4.28 2.97 0.20
N LEU A 13 3.69 2.03 0.93
CA LEU A 13 3.73 1.99 2.37
C LEU A 13 4.54 0.79 2.84
N ASN A 14 5.34 0.98 3.87
CA ASN A 14 6.15 -0.05 4.47
C ASN A 14 5.72 -0.23 5.92
N TYR A 15 5.46 -1.49 6.28
CA TYR A 15 5.07 -1.91 7.61
C TYR A 15 5.98 -3.04 8.08
N GLN A 16 6.18 -3.15 9.40
CA GLN A 16 6.80 -4.28 10.04
C GLN A 16 5.71 -5.10 10.73
N LEU A 17 5.53 -6.34 10.30
CA LEU A 17 4.56 -7.25 10.94
C LEU A 17 5.09 -7.74 12.29
N ALA A 18 4.18 -7.98 13.23
CA ALA A 18 4.51 -8.56 14.52
C ALA A 18 4.92 -10.04 14.37
N GLN A 19 5.71 -10.53 15.32
CA GLN A 19 6.20 -11.90 15.34
C GLN A 19 5.03 -12.86 15.62
N GLY A 20 4.33 -13.30 14.57
CA GLY A 20 3.12 -14.12 14.68
C GLY A 20 2.04 -13.76 13.66
N GLU A 21 2.07 -12.54 13.13
CA GLU A 21 1.18 -12.08 12.06
C GLU A 21 1.72 -12.60 10.72
N LYS A 22 1.46 -13.88 10.45
CA LYS A 22 1.92 -14.60 9.26
C LYS A 22 0.84 -14.78 8.21
N ASP A 23 -0.42 -14.48 8.54
CA ASP A 23 -1.55 -14.67 7.64
C ASP A 23 -1.71 -13.48 6.70
N PHE A 24 -0.78 -13.43 5.75
CA PHE A 24 -0.70 -12.42 4.71
C PHE A 24 -1.95 -12.40 3.82
N ASN A 25 -2.51 -13.58 3.49
CA ASN A 25 -3.71 -13.66 2.66
C ASN A 25 -4.88 -12.98 3.37
N ALA A 26 -5.01 -13.14 4.68
CA ALA A 26 -6.03 -12.45 5.45
C ALA A 26 -5.88 -10.92 5.41
N ILE A 27 -4.64 -10.38 5.40
CA ILE A 27 -4.41 -8.93 5.27
C ILE A 27 -4.80 -8.46 3.86
N VAL A 28 -4.40 -9.18 2.82
CA VAL A 28 -4.75 -8.85 1.42
C VAL A 28 -6.26 -8.88 1.20
N GLU A 29 -6.95 -9.89 1.74
CA GLU A 29 -8.40 -10.02 1.64
C GLU A 29 -9.14 -8.88 2.34
N ARG A 30 -8.70 -8.48 3.53
CA ARG A 30 -9.27 -7.33 4.28
C ARG A 30 -9.09 -6.02 3.51
N LEU A 31 -7.91 -5.78 2.97
CA LEU A 31 -7.64 -4.57 2.17
C LEU A 31 -8.44 -4.54 0.86
N SER A 32 -8.62 -5.69 0.23
CA SER A 32 -9.45 -5.83 -0.97
C SER A 32 -10.94 -5.58 -0.68
N ALA A 33 -11.42 -6.02 0.49
CA ALA A 33 -12.79 -5.80 0.93
C ALA A 33 -13.10 -4.31 1.18
N ASP A 34 -12.11 -3.53 1.65
CA ASP A 34 -12.23 -2.09 1.90
C ASP A 34 -12.10 -1.21 0.64
N GLY A 35 -12.10 -1.82 -0.55
CA GLY A 35 -12.17 -1.10 -1.83
C GLY A 35 -10.81 -0.71 -2.43
N TYR A 36 -9.70 -1.13 -1.82
CA TYR A 36 -8.37 -0.99 -2.41
C TYR A 36 -8.06 -2.17 -3.33
N LYS A 37 -8.75 -2.19 -4.47
CA LYS A 37 -8.73 -3.32 -5.43
C LYS A 37 -7.40 -3.48 -6.18
N ASP A 38 -6.63 -2.41 -6.29
CA ASP A 38 -5.32 -2.37 -6.97
C ASP A 38 -4.15 -2.36 -5.97
N ALA A 39 -4.36 -2.88 -4.76
CA ALA A 39 -3.31 -3.02 -3.76
C ALA A 39 -2.35 -4.16 -4.13
N LEU A 40 -1.13 -3.83 -4.54
CA LEU A 40 -0.04 -4.77 -4.69
C LEU A 40 0.69 -4.94 -3.36
N VAL A 41 0.67 -6.15 -2.81
CA VAL A 41 1.31 -6.44 -1.52
C VAL A 41 2.55 -7.29 -1.73
N GLY A 42 3.72 -6.72 -1.47
CA GLY A 42 5.03 -7.39 -1.51
C GLY A 42 5.56 -7.69 -0.12
N MET A 43 6.17 -8.86 0.08
CA MET A 43 6.82 -9.23 1.34
C MET A 43 8.33 -9.34 1.19
N GLY A 44 9.06 -8.71 2.12
CA GLY A 44 10.47 -8.98 2.33
C GLY A 44 10.67 -10.12 3.34
N ARG A 45 11.75 -10.90 3.19
CA ARG A 45 12.12 -12.03 4.09
C ARG A 45 12.26 -11.68 5.58
N MET A 46 12.22 -10.41 5.96
CA MET A 46 12.36 -9.92 7.34
C MET A 46 11.03 -9.58 8.02
N GLY A 47 9.89 -10.10 7.54
CA GLY A 47 8.57 -9.72 8.07
C GLY A 47 8.18 -8.28 7.74
N ARG A 48 8.77 -7.73 6.68
CA ARG A 48 8.42 -6.40 6.16
C ARG A 48 7.34 -6.56 5.10
N LEU A 49 6.27 -5.80 5.27
CA LEU A 49 5.17 -5.69 4.35
C LEU A 49 5.32 -4.39 3.56
N THR A 50 5.37 -4.47 2.24
CA THR A 50 5.35 -3.33 1.34
C THR A 50 4.03 -3.35 0.59
N LEU A 51 3.24 -2.30 0.75
CA LEU A 51 1.95 -2.10 0.11
C LEU A 51 2.09 -1.02 -0.95
N GLU A 52 1.85 -1.36 -2.21
CA GLU A 52 1.73 -0.40 -3.30
C GLU A 52 0.24 -0.24 -3.64
N LEU A 53 -0.25 0.99 -3.55
CA LEU A 53 -1.65 1.35 -3.71
C LEU A 53 -1.78 2.43 -4.77
N THR A 54 -2.70 2.26 -5.70
CA THR A 54 -3.10 3.31 -6.64
C THR A 54 -4.52 3.76 -6.31
N CYS A 55 -4.70 5.05 -6.03
CA CYS A 55 -6.04 5.61 -5.83
C CYS A 55 -6.16 7.03 -6.39
N ARG A 56 -7.39 7.45 -6.68
CA ARG A 56 -7.69 8.78 -7.22
C ARG A 56 -8.22 9.67 -6.09
N SER A 57 -7.55 10.79 -5.85
CA SER A 57 -7.96 11.75 -4.83
C SER A 57 -7.78 13.19 -5.30
N CYS A 58 -8.51 14.11 -4.68
CA CYS A 58 -8.29 15.55 -4.84
C CYS A 58 -7.15 16.04 -3.93
N ASP A 59 -6.88 15.30 -2.84
CA ASP A 59 -5.86 15.58 -1.85
C ASP A 59 -5.11 14.30 -1.49
N ALA A 60 -3.79 14.31 -1.72
CA ALA A 60 -2.96 13.14 -1.52
C ALA A 60 -2.72 12.82 -0.03
N GLU A 61 -2.65 13.84 0.83
CA GLU A 61 -2.38 13.68 2.25
C GLU A 61 -3.64 13.25 3.00
N GLN A 62 -4.79 13.88 2.70
CA GLN A 62 -6.07 13.49 3.28
C GLN A 62 -6.41 12.02 2.96
N MET A 63 -6.11 11.58 1.73
CA MET A 63 -6.30 10.19 1.33
C MET A 63 -5.37 9.23 2.09
N MET A 64 -4.12 9.64 2.36
CA MET A 64 -3.17 8.82 3.12
C MET A 64 -3.65 8.53 4.54
N VAL A 65 -4.28 9.50 5.21
CA VAL A 65 -4.88 9.29 6.54
C VAL A 65 -5.96 8.20 6.50
N GLY A 66 -6.80 8.21 5.46
CA GLY A 66 -7.81 7.16 5.25
C GLY A 66 -7.20 5.79 4.97
N ILE A 67 -6.18 5.73 4.13
CA ILE A 67 -5.43 4.50 3.82
C ILE A 67 -4.81 3.90 5.08
N GLN A 68 -4.13 4.72 5.88
CA GLN A 68 -3.53 4.27 7.14
C GLN A 68 -4.59 3.72 8.09
N SER A 69 -5.73 4.39 8.24
CA SER A 69 -6.81 3.91 9.11
C SER A 69 -7.37 2.55 8.68
N VAL A 70 -7.45 2.29 7.38
CA VAL A 70 -7.86 0.98 6.84
C VAL A 70 -6.82 -0.09 7.13
N ILE A 71 -5.52 0.20 6.93
CA ILE A 71 -4.44 -0.75 7.20
C ILE A 71 -4.34 -1.05 8.70
N ASP A 72 -4.48 -0.05 9.55
CA ASP A 72 -4.46 -0.22 11.01
C ASP A 72 -5.63 -1.10 11.49
N ARG A 73 -6.77 -1.09 10.80
CA ARG A 73 -7.89 -2.02 11.06
C ARG A 73 -7.62 -3.42 10.54
N ALA A 74 -7.02 -3.53 9.34
CA ALA A 74 -6.74 -4.80 8.71
C ALA A 74 -5.61 -5.59 9.40
N ALA A 75 -4.61 -4.87 9.92
CA ALA A 75 -3.40 -5.40 10.56
C ALA A 75 -3.00 -4.53 11.77
N PRO A 76 -3.76 -4.60 12.89
CA PRO A 76 -3.53 -3.74 14.06
C PRO A 76 -2.20 -3.99 14.77
N THR A 77 -1.56 -5.14 14.53
CA THR A 77 -0.24 -5.44 15.08
C THR A 77 0.90 -5.05 14.14
N ALA A 78 0.59 -4.58 12.92
CA ALA A 78 1.58 -4.08 11.99
C ALA A 78 2.07 -2.70 12.42
N LYS A 79 3.39 -2.55 12.53
CA LYS A 79 4.01 -1.26 12.83
C LYS A 79 4.28 -0.50 11.55
N PHE A 80 3.65 0.65 11.39
CA PHE A 80 3.97 1.58 10.32
C PHE A 80 5.45 2.00 10.38
N LEU A 81 6.15 1.91 9.25
CA LEU A 81 7.55 2.32 9.12
C LEU A 81 7.67 3.63 8.34
N SER A 82 7.18 3.63 7.11
CA SER A 82 7.28 4.78 6.21
C SER A 82 6.26 4.69 5.09
N TRP A 83 5.93 5.83 4.51
CA TRP A 83 5.13 5.92 3.30
C TRP A 83 5.84 6.84 2.31
N MET A 84 5.63 6.59 1.03
CA MET A 84 6.18 7.40 -0.06
C MET A 84 5.12 7.57 -1.15
N ARG A 85 4.99 8.79 -1.67
CA ARG A 85 4.20 9.07 -2.87
C ARG A 85 5.10 8.97 -4.09
N ARG A 86 4.67 8.28 -5.14
CA ARG A 86 5.30 8.39 -6.46
C ARG A 86 4.45 9.31 -7.33
N ASP A 87 4.82 10.58 -7.44
CA ASP A 87 4.08 11.63 -8.14
C ASP A 87 4.28 11.66 -9.67
N LYS A 88 5.02 10.70 -10.26
CA LYS A 88 5.23 10.64 -11.72
C LYS A 88 4.87 9.29 -12.34
N PRO A 89 4.07 9.26 -13.42
CA PRO A 89 4.04 8.16 -14.36
C PRO A 89 5.18 8.38 -15.37
N SER A 90 6.44 8.13 -14.98
CA SER A 90 7.50 7.97 -15.97
C SER A 90 7.87 6.50 -16.05
N ALA A 91 7.42 5.90 -17.15
CA ALA A 91 7.93 4.66 -17.70
C ALA A 91 9.44 4.83 -17.97
N SER A 92 10.26 4.63 -16.95
CA SER A 92 11.71 4.50 -17.07
C SER A 92 12.29 3.98 -15.74
N TRP A 93 12.40 2.65 -15.70
CA TRP A 93 13.31 1.85 -14.89
C TRP A 93 12.98 1.46 -13.44
N ARG A 94 12.97 0.13 -13.26
CA ARG A 94 13.00 -0.72 -12.05
C ARG A 94 11.70 -0.89 -11.26
N TRP A 95 10.95 -1.88 -11.74
CA TRP A 95 10.11 -2.80 -10.97
C TRP A 95 10.73 -3.22 -9.62
N PRO A 96 9.91 -3.54 -8.60
CA PRO A 96 10.40 -4.04 -7.32
C PRO A 96 10.96 -5.46 -7.42
N LEU A 97 12.00 -5.73 -6.62
CA LEU A 97 12.85 -6.93 -6.58
C LEU A 97 12.14 -8.27 -6.22
N TRP A 98 10.81 -8.35 -6.19
CA TRP A 98 10.09 -9.59 -5.83
C TRP A 98 9.57 -10.40 -7.04
N ALA A 99 9.50 -9.82 -8.25
CA ALA A 99 9.14 -10.56 -9.46
C ALA A 99 10.22 -11.55 -9.94
N ALA A 100 11.43 -11.49 -9.37
CA ALA A 100 12.54 -12.39 -9.68
C ALA A 100 12.61 -13.64 -8.79
N MET A 101 11.71 -13.81 -7.80
CA MET A 101 11.62 -15.01 -6.94
C MET A 101 10.44 -15.92 -7.32
N ARG A 102 10.23 -16.14 -8.61
CA ARG A 102 9.67 -17.40 -9.13
C ARG A 102 10.73 -18.11 -9.94
N ARG A 103 11.56 -18.89 -9.26
CA ARG A 103 12.14 -20.11 -9.79
C ARG A 103 12.33 -21.08 -8.63
#